data_AF-A0A2V9BPX0-F1
#
_entry.id   AF-A0A2V9BPX0-F1
#
_cell.length_a   1.000
_cell.length_b   1.000
_cell.length_c   1.000
_cell.angle_alpha   90.00
_cell.angle_beta   90.00
_cell.angle_gamma   90.00
#
_symmetry.space_group_name_H-M   'P 1'
#
loop_
_entity.id
_entity.type
_entity.pdbx_description
1 polymer ?
#
loop_
_entity_poly.entity_id
_entity_poly.type
_entity_poly.pdbx_seq_one_letter_code
_entity_poly.pdbx_strand_id
1 'polypeptide(L)'
;MESQKIGPELAVTVTGDFLTATDINYALGKVFTAVAQNRIPVRTAHTLAYLGQLMLCSLPAVKKEFNFSYKFDQWNNMLDNAVRLSPPPPEPGLAPAANEESQPANFGETSPE
;
A
#
# COMPACT_ATOMS: atom_id res chain seq x y z
N MET A 1 -33.99 -15.19 -0.59
CA MET A 1 -33.52 -14.08 -1.46
C MET A 1 -32.23 -13.40 -0.96
N GLU A 2 -31.73 -13.67 0.24
CA GLU A 2 -30.52 -13.00 0.77
C GLU A 2 -29.20 -13.55 0.20
N SER A 3 -29.11 -14.86 -0.10
CA SER A 3 -27.92 -15.46 -0.70
C SER A 3 -27.47 -14.79 -2.01
N GLN A 4 -28.43 -14.23 -2.77
CA GLN A 4 -28.16 -13.54 -4.04
C GLN A 4 -27.59 -12.13 -3.85
N LYS A 5 -27.79 -11.52 -2.67
CA LYS A 5 -27.17 -10.23 -2.31
C LYS A 5 -25.76 -10.40 -1.75
N ILE A 6 -25.49 -11.53 -1.09
CA ILE A 6 -24.18 -11.82 -0.51
C ILE A 6 -23.15 -12.18 -1.60
N GLY A 7 -23.56 -12.85 -2.68
CA GLY A 7 -22.65 -13.23 -3.78
C GLY A 7 -21.83 -12.07 -4.37
N PRO A 8 -22.46 -10.97 -4.80
CA PRO A 8 -21.74 -9.77 -5.25
C PRO A 8 -20.87 -9.15 -4.15
N GLU A 9 -21.33 -9.16 -2.90
CA GLU A 9 -20.59 -8.62 -1.77
C GLU A 9 -19.30 -9.40 -1.47
N LEU A 10 -19.32 -10.71 -1.68
CA LEU A 10 -18.17 -11.61 -1.54
C LEU A 10 -17.21 -11.54 -2.73
N ALA A 11 -17.73 -11.22 -3.92
CA ALA A 11 -16.93 -11.06 -5.13
C ALA A 11 -16.08 -9.78 -5.13
N VAL A 12 -16.41 -8.79 -4.29
CA VAL A 12 -15.59 -7.60 -4.09
C VAL A 12 -14.35 -7.96 -3.26
N THR A 13 -13.25 -8.23 -3.94
CA THR A 13 -11.91 -8.33 -3.36
C THR A 13 -11.13 -7.03 -3.54
N VAL A 14 -10.04 -6.84 -2.78
CA VAL A 14 -9.25 -5.61 -2.81
C VAL A 14 -8.65 -5.35 -4.20
N THR A 15 -8.31 -6.40 -4.94
CA THR A 15 -7.84 -6.32 -6.34
C THR A 15 -8.90 -6.68 -7.39
N GLY A 16 -10.11 -7.08 -6.99
CA GLY A 16 -11.18 -7.53 -7.90
C GLY A 16 -11.06 -8.97 -8.41
N ASP A 17 -9.84 -9.50 -8.54
CA ASP A 17 -9.56 -10.72 -9.32
C ASP A 17 -9.01 -11.91 -8.50
N PHE A 18 -9.13 -11.91 -7.17
CA PHE A 18 -8.62 -12.99 -6.28
C PHE A 18 -7.14 -13.37 -6.56
N LEU A 19 -6.32 -12.40 -6.95
CA LEU A 19 -4.96 -12.64 -7.45
C LEU A 19 -3.98 -13.03 -6.34
N THR A 20 -4.28 -12.66 -5.10
CA THR A 20 -3.38 -12.87 -3.96
C THR A 20 -4.02 -13.67 -2.84
N ALA A 21 -3.18 -14.29 -2.00
CA ALA A 21 -3.63 -14.94 -0.77
C ALA A 21 -4.40 -13.97 0.14
N THR A 22 -3.99 -12.69 0.16
CA THR A 22 -4.65 -11.64 0.93
C THR A 22 -6.08 -11.43 0.44
N ASP A 23 -6.29 -11.36 -0.87
CA ASP A 23 -7.62 -11.19 -1.47
C ASP A 23 -8.55 -12.36 -1.15
N ILE A 24 -8.02 -13.59 -1.28
CA ILE A 24 -8.78 -14.82 -0.98
C ILE A 24 -9.12 -14.90 0.51
N ASN A 25 -8.16 -14.59 1.40
CA ASN A 25 -8.38 -14.59 2.84
C ASN A 25 -9.39 -13.50 3.27
N TYR A 26 -9.37 -12.33 2.62
CA TYR A 26 -10.34 -11.28 2.86
C TYR A 26 -11.76 -11.74 2.51
N ALA A 27 -11.96 -12.34 1.33
CA ALA A 27 -13.26 -12.88 0.93
C ALA A 27 -13.74 -14.00 1.87
N LEU A 28 -12.85 -14.92 2.28
CA LEU A 28 -13.17 -15.95 3.27
C LEU A 28 -13.58 -15.34 4.62
N GLY A 29 -12.91 -14.26 5.07
CA GLY A 29 -13.29 -13.53 6.27
C GLY A 29 -14.73 -12.98 6.21
N LYS A 30 -15.17 -12.51 5.03
CA LYS A 30 -16.56 -12.11 4.81
C LYS A 30 -17.53 -13.29 4.87
N VAL A 31 -17.16 -14.45 4.30
CA VAL A 31 -17.94 -15.68 4.43
C VAL A 31 -18.08 -16.09 5.90
N PHE A 32 -16.99 -16.10 6.66
CA PHE A 32 -17.03 -16.41 8.09
C PHE A 32 -17.95 -15.46 8.87
N THR A 33 -17.87 -14.15 8.59
CA THR A 33 -18.74 -13.16 9.21
C THR A 33 -20.22 -13.39 8.85
N ALA A 34 -20.51 -13.72 7.60
CA ALA A 34 -21.87 -14.04 7.15
C ALA A 34 -22.42 -15.32 7.80
N VAL A 35 -21.59 -16.33 8.03
CA VAL A 35 -21.97 -17.54 8.80
C VAL A 35 -22.26 -17.19 10.25
N ALA A 36 -21.37 -16.43 10.90
CA ALA A 36 -21.53 -16.04 12.30
C ALA A 36 -22.82 -15.24 12.53
N GLN A 37 -23.23 -14.44 11.54
CA GLN A 37 -24.49 -13.68 11.56
C GLN A 37 -25.70 -14.49 11.07
N ASN A 38 -25.53 -15.80 10.82
CA ASN A 38 -26.54 -16.71 10.30
C ASN A 38 -27.20 -16.25 8.98
N ARG A 39 -26.48 -15.42 8.20
CA ARG A 39 -26.93 -14.85 6.92
C ARG A 39 -26.79 -15.82 5.74
N ILE A 40 -25.96 -16.87 5.90
CA ILE A 40 -25.81 -17.93 4.91
C ILE A 40 -25.89 -19.31 5.58
N PRO A 41 -26.46 -20.31 4.90
CA PRO A 41 -26.51 -21.67 5.43
C PRO A 41 -25.11 -22.29 5.49
N VAL A 42 -24.85 -23.07 6.54
CA VAL A 42 -23.56 -23.72 6.80
C VAL A 42 -23.08 -24.57 5.61
N ARG A 43 -24.01 -25.23 4.90
CA ARG A 43 -23.69 -26.01 3.70
C ARG A 43 -23.01 -25.15 2.62
N THR A 44 -23.56 -23.97 2.33
CA THR A 44 -22.99 -23.04 1.35
C THR A 44 -21.65 -22.51 1.82
N ALA A 45 -21.53 -22.18 3.10
CA ALA A 45 -20.27 -21.73 3.67
C ALA A 45 -19.17 -22.79 3.57
N HIS A 46 -19.51 -24.06 3.77
CA HIS A 46 -18.57 -25.17 3.62
C HIS A 46 -18.04 -25.29 2.19
N THR A 47 -18.93 -25.14 1.19
CA THR A 47 -18.53 -25.11 -0.22
C THR A 47 -17.64 -23.92 -0.53
N LEU A 48 -17.95 -22.73 -0.02
CA LEU A 48 -17.13 -21.52 -0.22
C LEU A 48 -15.76 -21.63 0.45
N ALA A 49 -15.70 -22.19 1.66
CA ALA A 49 -14.45 -22.45 2.36
C ALA A 49 -13.57 -23.45 1.60
N TYR A 50 -14.18 -24.51 1.05
CA TYR A 50 -13.49 -25.49 0.22
C TYR A 50 -12.93 -24.88 -1.07
N LEU A 51 -13.72 -24.02 -1.75
CA LEU A 51 -13.24 -23.29 -2.92
C LEU A 51 -12.10 -22.33 -2.57
N GLY A 52 -12.21 -21.59 -1.46
CA GLY A 52 -11.14 -20.71 -0.98
C GLY A 52 -9.84 -21.47 -0.66
N GLN A 53 -9.95 -22.65 -0.04
CA GLN A 53 -8.81 -23.55 0.18
C GLN A 53 -8.16 -23.96 -1.15
N LEU A 54 -8.96 -24.31 -2.16
CA LEU A 54 -8.46 -24.71 -3.48
C LEU A 54 -7.72 -23.55 -4.17
N MET A 55 -8.25 -22.33 -4.07
CA MET A 55 -7.61 -21.11 -4.59
C MET A 55 -6.29 -20.82 -3.88
N LEU A 56 -6.23 -20.94 -2.55
CA LEU A 56 -4.98 -20.77 -1.79
C LEU A 56 -3.92 -21.81 -2.20
N CYS A 57 -4.34 -23.06 -2.43
CA CYS A 57 -3.45 -24.12 -2.89
C CYS A 57 -2.96 -23.91 -4.33
N SER A 58 -3.72 -23.23 -5.19
CA SER A 58 -3.32 -22.96 -6.59
C SER A 58 -2.40 -21.74 -6.73
N LEU A 59 -2.35 -20.83 -5.74
CA LEU A 59 -1.52 -19.63 -5.79
C LEU A 59 -0.04 -19.87 -6.13
N PRO A 60 0.66 -20.89 -5.59
CA PRO A 60 2.05 -21.13 -5.98
C PRO A 60 2.21 -21.50 -7.46
N ALA A 61 1.23 -22.18 -8.05
CA ALA A 61 1.22 -22.51 -9.48
C ALA A 61 0.97 -21.24 -10.32
N VAL A 62 -0.02 -20.43 -9.94
CA VAL A 62 -0.32 -19.15 -10.60
C VAL A 62 0.89 -18.20 -10.51
N LYS A 63 1.56 -18.10 -9.36
CA LYS A 63 2.79 -17.30 -9.21
C LYS A 63 3.95 -17.79 -10.09
N LYS A 64 4.00 -19.08 -10.43
CA LYS A 64 5.01 -19.60 -11.37
C LYS A 64 4.69 -19.23 -12.81
N GLU A 65 3.41 -19.20 -13.17
CA GLU A 65 2.95 -18.76 -14.50
C GLU A 65 3.17 -17.26 -14.69
N PHE A 66 2.83 -16.46 -13.68
CA PHE A 66 3.08 -15.03 -13.64
C PHE A 66 4.42 -14.74 -12.95
N ASN A 67 5.53 -15.10 -13.59
CA ASN A 67 6.85 -14.71 -13.12
C ASN A 67 6.94 -13.18 -13.18
N PHE A 68 6.69 -12.51 -12.04
CA PHE A 68 6.97 -11.08 -11.84
C PHE A 68 8.48 -10.89 -11.87
N SER A 69 9.04 -10.85 -13.09
CA SER A 69 10.41 -10.43 -13.29
C SER A 69 10.43 -8.92 -13.14
N TYR A 70 10.82 -8.44 -11.95
CA TYR A 70 11.45 -7.13 -11.84
C TYR A 70 12.73 -7.21 -12.68
N LYS A 71 12.61 -6.96 -13.99
CA LYS A 71 13.79 -6.73 -14.79
C LYS A 71 14.43 -5.48 -14.22
N PHE A 72 15.66 -5.62 -13.75
CA PHE A 72 16.49 -4.53 -13.25
C PHE A 72 16.48 -3.32 -14.21
N ASP A 73 16.30 -3.58 -15.51
CA ASP A 73 16.12 -2.57 -16.56
C ASP A 73 14.91 -1.66 -16.36
N GLN A 74 13.76 -2.16 -15.88
CA GLN A 74 12.59 -1.32 -15.60
C GLN A 74 12.81 -0.42 -14.39
N TRP A 75 13.52 -0.93 -13.37
CA TRP A 75 13.91 -0.12 -12.21
C TRP A 75 14.86 1.01 -12.62
N ASN A 76 15.88 0.69 -13.42
CA ASN A 76 16.80 1.70 -13.97
C ASN A 76 16.07 2.70 -14.86
N ASN A 77 15.17 2.25 -15.73
CA ASN A 77 14.37 3.14 -16.56
C ASN A 77 13.48 4.05 -15.71
N MET A 78 12.90 3.56 -14.61
CA MET A 78 12.10 4.38 -13.71
C MET A 78 12.94 5.42 -12.97
N LEU A 79 14.17 5.07 -12.57
CA LEU A 79 15.14 5.99 -11.97
C LEU A 79 15.60 7.06 -12.96
N ASP A 80 15.91 6.68 -14.20
CA ASP A 80 16.35 7.61 -15.25
C ASP A 80 15.25 8.62 -15.62
N ASN A 81 13.98 8.18 -15.57
CA ASN A 81 12.83 9.03 -15.88
C ASN A 81 12.22 9.73 -14.65
N ALA A 82 12.78 9.53 -13.44
CA ALA A 82 12.23 10.12 -12.23
C ALA A 82 12.52 11.64 -12.18
N VAL A 83 11.46 12.43 -11.97
CA VAL A 83 11.59 13.86 -11.70
C VAL A 83 12.09 14.06 -10.27
N ARG A 84 13.19 14.80 -10.11
CA ARG A 84 13.72 15.14 -8.79
C ARG A 84 12.76 16.09 -8.06
N LEU A 85 12.26 15.65 -6.90
CA LEU A 85 11.36 16.42 -6.04
C LEU A 85 12.10 17.48 -5.20
N SER A 86 13.43 17.41 -5.10
CA SER A 86 14.26 18.38 -4.38
C SER A 86 15.55 18.65 -5.16
N PRO A 87 16.07 19.89 -5.12
CA PRO A 87 17.45 20.16 -5.53
C PRO A 87 18.43 19.34 -4.68
N PRO A 88 19.59 18.95 -5.25
CA PRO A 88 20.62 18.22 -4.52
C PRO A 88 21.14 19.05 -3.34
N PRO A 89 21.51 18.42 -2.21
CA PRO A 89 22.16 19.10 -1.10
C PRO A 89 23.41 19.85 -1.59
N PRO A 90 23.70 21.05 -1.06
CA PRO A 90 24.95 21.74 -1.35
C PRO A 90 26.13 20.83 -1.03
N GLU A 91 27.10 20.73 -1.93
CA GLU A 91 28.32 19.97 -1.67
C GLU A 91 29.00 20.51 -0.40
N PRO A 92 29.40 19.65 0.55
CA PRO A 92 30.16 20.06 1.71
C PRO A 92 31.57 20.45 1.27
N GLY A 93 31.74 21.67 0.76
CA GLY A 93 33.02 22.14 0.25
C GLY A 93 33.10 23.59 -0.23
N LEU A 94 31.99 24.30 -0.42
CA LEU A 94 32.03 25.69 -0.89
C LEU A 94 31.07 26.58 -0.11
N ALA A 95 31.41 26.86 1.16
CA ALA A 95 30.95 28.07 1.83
C ALA A 95 31.99 29.17 1.57
N PRO A 96 31.68 30.24 0.82
CA PRO A 96 32.50 31.44 0.84
C PRO A 96 32.35 32.12 2.21
N ALA A 97 33.47 32.62 2.70
CA ALA A 97 33.68 33.19 4.02
C ALA A 97 32.63 34.22 4.44
N ALA A 98 32.40 34.25 5.75
CA ALA A 98 31.70 35.29 6.48
C ALA A 98 32.10 36.70 5.99
N ASN A 99 31.12 37.47 5.53
CA ASN A 99 31.23 38.92 5.49
C ASN A 99 30.60 39.43 6.79
N GLU A 100 31.46 39.72 7.77
CA GLU A 100 31.15 40.59 8.89
C GLU A 100 30.85 41.98 8.33
N GLU A 101 29.59 42.40 8.33
CA GLU A 101 29.24 43.79 8.09
C GLU A 101 28.59 44.37 9.35
N SER A 102 29.40 45.20 10.01
CA SER A 102 29.14 45.88 11.26
C SER A 102 27.89 46.75 11.18
N GLN A 103 26.90 46.51 12.04
CA GLN A 103 25.84 47.49 12.33
C GLN A 103 26.09 48.11 13.71
N PRO A 104 26.18 49.44 13.85
CA PRO A 104 26.38 50.06 15.15
C PRO A 104 25.11 49.94 15.99
N ALA A 105 25.29 49.48 17.23
CA ALA A 105 24.27 49.38 18.26
C ALA A 105 23.73 50.78 18.60
N ASN A 106 22.42 50.99 18.41
CA ASN A 106 21.71 52.13 18.99
C ASN A 106 20.92 51.61 20.21
N PHE A 107 21.46 51.84 21.41
CA PHE A 107 20.80 51.51 22.68
C PHE A 107 19.73 52.57 22.95
N GLY A 108 18.48 52.23 22.68
CA GLY A 108 17.31 52.92 23.23
C GLY A 108 17.12 52.49 24.68
N GLU A 109 17.52 53.36 25.60
CA GLU A 109 17.35 53.25 27.04
C GLU A 109 15.86 53.26 27.40
N THR A 110 15.30 52.12 27.82
CA THR A 110 13.97 52.05 28.45
C THR A 110 14.15 51.76 29.95
N SER A 111 13.97 52.79 30.77
CA SER A 111 13.59 52.68 32.19
C SER A 111 12.11 52.30 32.28
N PRO A 112 11.67 51.43 33.22
CA PRO A 112 11.34 51.82 34.62
C PRO A 112 11.77 50.70 35.62
N GLU A 113 11.69 50.75 36.95
CA GLU A 113 11.06 51.55 38.02
C GLU A 113 12.07 51.72 39.18
#